data_AF-A0A959TCE3-F1
#
_entry.id   AF-A0A959TCE3-F1
#
_cell.length_a   1.000
_cell.length_b   1.000
_cell.length_c   1.000
_cell.angle_alpha   90.00
_cell.angle_beta   90.00
_cell.angle_gamma   90.00
#
_symmetry.space_group_name_H-M   'P 1'
#
loop_
_entity.id
_entity.type
_entity.pdbx_description
1 polymer ?
#
loop_
_entity_poly.entity_id
_entity_poly.type
_entity_poly.pdbx_seq_one_letter_code
_entity_poly.pdbx_strand_id
1 'polypeptide(L)'
;GHYFDLYHTHEGTENGNAHPNAENVARTGGQANCNTDGDLLCDTEADPRYASADFNSSTCTYTGAGVDIHGVGYDPPVDNIMSYFPDGCGGIFTPQQYVRIQQGLIERQGHSAYSLNALPASVNVPTGLSATWNGSSEVDLTWTDNAGNDLGYLIERSETSASSGFQALVFGATATNGTSWTDDDLTPNTTYWYRVRPANGSCASYSNVATV
;
A
#
# COMPACT_ATOMS: atom_id res chain seq x y z
N GLY A 1 5.65 -10.12 6.29
CA GLY A 1 4.39 -9.44 5.94
C GLY A 1 3.20 -9.83 6.79
N HIS A 2 2.84 -11.12 6.93
CA HIS A 2 1.57 -11.52 7.58
C HIS A 2 1.34 -10.97 8.98
N TYR A 3 2.38 -10.93 9.82
CA TYR A 3 2.25 -10.30 11.14
C TYR A 3 1.90 -8.81 11.07
N PHE A 4 1.99 -8.16 9.91
CA PHE A 4 1.58 -6.78 9.67
C PHE A 4 0.53 -6.68 8.55
N ASP A 5 -0.36 -7.68 8.46
CA ASP A 5 -1.54 -7.68 7.57
C ASP A 5 -1.26 -7.77 6.07
N LEU A 6 -0.09 -8.23 5.64
CA LEU A 6 0.10 -8.60 4.23
C LEU A 6 -0.46 -9.99 3.94
N TYR A 7 -1.17 -10.12 2.82
CA TYR A 7 -1.55 -11.41 2.24
C TYR A 7 -0.43 -11.93 1.34
N HIS A 8 -0.54 -13.21 0.94
CA HIS A 8 0.35 -13.69 -0.11
C HIS A 8 -0.01 -13.03 -1.44
N THR A 9 0.96 -12.84 -2.31
CA THR A 9 0.73 -12.23 -3.64
C THR A 9 -0.27 -13.00 -4.50
N HIS A 10 -0.44 -14.30 -4.23
CA HIS A 10 -1.36 -15.16 -4.96
C HIS A 10 -2.77 -15.24 -4.37
N GLU A 11 -3.03 -14.59 -3.24
CA GLU A 11 -4.26 -14.73 -2.45
C GLU A 11 -5.53 -14.75 -3.32
N GLY A 12 -6.40 -15.73 -3.10
CA GLY A 12 -7.60 -15.93 -3.91
C GLY A 12 -7.33 -16.59 -5.27
N THR A 13 -6.33 -16.11 -6.01
CA THR A 13 -5.92 -16.63 -7.32
C THR A 13 -5.38 -18.06 -7.23
N GLU A 14 -4.83 -18.49 -6.09
CA GLU A 14 -4.40 -19.89 -5.91
C GLU A 14 -5.51 -20.93 -6.04
N ASN A 15 -6.78 -20.50 -5.99
CA ASN A 15 -7.96 -21.35 -6.16
C ASN A 15 -8.44 -21.43 -7.62
N GLY A 16 -7.70 -20.81 -8.55
CA GLY A 16 -7.96 -20.77 -9.98
C GLY A 16 -8.45 -19.40 -10.46
N ASN A 17 -8.14 -19.07 -11.71
CA ASN A 17 -8.44 -17.75 -12.30
C ASN A 17 -9.94 -17.39 -12.41
N ALA A 18 -10.83 -18.37 -12.30
CA ALA A 18 -12.28 -18.17 -12.28
C ALA A 18 -12.86 -18.06 -10.85
N HIS A 19 -12.02 -18.11 -9.82
CA HIS A 19 -12.45 -17.96 -8.43
C HIS A 19 -12.97 -16.52 -8.20
N PRO A 20 -14.04 -16.31 -7.39
CA PRO A 20 -14.62 -14.98 -7.20
C PRO A 20 -13.66 -13.91 -6.66
N ASN A 21 -12.61 -14.35 -5.95
CA ASN A 21 -11.59 -13.46 -5.37
C ASN A 21 -10.25 -13.54 -6.12
N ALA A 22 -10.23 -14.11 -7.33
CA ALA A 22 -9.02 -14.15 -8.14
C ALA A 22 -8.70 -12.75 -8.68
N GLU A 23 -7.45 -12.38 -8.61
CA GLU A 23 -6.97 -11.11 -9.11
C GLU A 23 -6.77 -11.17 -10.63
N ASN A 24 -7.28 -10.17 -11.33
CA ASN A 24 -7.03 -9.96 -12.75
C ASN A 24 -5.70 -9.25 -12.94
N VAL A 25 -5.04 -9.51 -14.07
CA VAL A 25 -3.76 -8.88 -14.40
C VAL A 25 -3.93 -7.37 -14.66
N ALA A 26 -5.12 -6.95 -15.09
CA ALA A 26 -5.40 -5.54 -15.35
C ALA A 26 -5.26 -4.69 -14.07
N ARG A 27 -4.35 -3.71 -14.09
CA ARG A 27 -4.13 -2.74 -12.99
C ARG A 27 -5.09 -1.56 -13.02
N THR A 28 -5.64 -1.26 -14.20
CA THR A 28 -6.55 -0.11 -14.41
C THR A 28 -7.70 -0.47 -15.37
N GLY A 29 -8.75 0.35 -15.37
CA GLY A 29 -9.91 0.15 -16.24
C GLY A 29 -10.95 -0.83 -15.67
N GLY A 30 -11.95 -1.19 -16.49
CA GLY A 30 -13.12 -1.94 -16.03
C GLY A 30 -12.88 -3.42 -15.71
N GLN A 31 -11.69 -3.94 -16.01
CA GLN A 31 -11.27 -5.31 -15.68
C GLN A 31 -10.40 -5.36 -14.43
N ALA A 32 -9.93 -4.22 -13.92
CA ALA A 32 -9.05 -4.17 -12.77
C ALA A 32 -9.83 -4.41 -11.48
N ASN A 33 -9.32 -5.32 -10.65
CA ASN A 33 -9.93 -5.70 -9.37
C ASN A 33 -8.91 -5.87 -8.23
N CYS A 34 -7.64 -5.49 -8.42
CA CYS A 34 -6.60 -5.55 -7.38
C CYS A 34 -6.90 -4.74 -6.10
N ASN A 35 -7.94 -3.89 -6.07
CA ASN A 35 -8.39 -3.20 -4.86
C ASN A 35 -9.43 -4.00 -4.05
N THR A 36 -10.00 -5.05 -4.63
CA THR A 36 -11.10 -5.84 -4.05
C THR A 36 -10.79 -7.33 -3.96
N ASP A 37 -9.90 -7.82 -4.82
CA ASP A 37 -9.51 -9.22 -4.96
C ASP A 37 -7.98 -9.33 -4.93
N GLY A 38 -7.45 -10.56 -4.85
CA GLY A 38 -6.02 -10.77 -4.71
C GLY A 38 -5.50 -10.47 -3.31
N ASP A 39 -4.29 -9.93 -3.24
CA ASP A 39 -3.68 -9.45 -2.01
C ASP A 39 -4.17 -8.05 -1.57
N LEU A 40 -5.07 -7.47 -2.38
CA LEU A 40 -5.67 -6.13 -2.25
C LEU A 40 -4.67 -4.98 -2.49
N LEU A 41 -3.58 -5.22 -3.24
CA LEU A 41 -2.54 -4.22 -3.53
C LEU A 41 -2.30 -4.09 -5.04
N CYS A 42 -2.68 -2.95 -5.61
CA CYS A 42 -2.58 -2.72 -7.05
C CYS A 42 -1.17 -2.44 -7.58
N ASP A 43 -0.15 -2.38 -6.73
CA ASP A 43 1.26 -2.31 -7.15
C ASP A 43 1.99 -3.64 -6.98
N THR A 44 1.28 -4.69 -6.56
CA THR A 44 1.75 -6.07 -6.57
C THR A 44 1.12 -6.75 -7.78
N GLU A 45 1.93 -7.43 -8.59
CA GLU A 45 1.40 -8.12 -9.77
C GLU A 45 0.61 -9.38 -9.37
N ALA A 46 -0.40 -9.72 -10.18
CA ALA A 46 -1.31 -10.81 -9.93
C ALA A 46 -0.53 -12.12 -10.07
N ASP A 47 -0.60 -12.95 -9.03
CA ASP A 47 0.23 -14.15 -8.94
C ASP A 47 -0.64 -15.42 -9.06
N PRO A 48 -0.41 -16.29 -10.07
CA PRO A 48 -1.14 -17.55 -10.22
C PRO A 48 -0.75 -18.63 -9.21
N ARG A 49 0.08 -18.27 -8.21
CA ARG A 49 0.80 -19.12 -7.26
C ARG A 49 1.96 -19.86 -7.91
N TYR A 50 3.10 -19.81 -7.23
CA TYR A 50 4.30 -20.55 -7.61
C TYR A 50 4.04 -22.06 -7.80
N ALA A 51 4.46 -22.56 -8.96
CA ALA A 51 4.65 -23.98 -9.24
C ALA A 51 6.05 -24.17 -9.81
N SER A 52 6.79 -25.16 -9.32
CA SER A 52 8.21 -25.36 -9.69
C SER A 52 8.43 -25.66 -11.18
N ALA A 53 7.42 -26.16 -11.89
CA ALA A 53 7.47 -26.41 -13.33
C ALA A 53 7.42 -25.11 -14.16
N ASP A 54 6.89 -24.03 -13.58
CA ASP A 54 6.61 -22.76 -14.24
C ASP A 54 7.63 -21.68 -13.85
N PHE A 55 8.83 -22.09 -13.41
CA PHE A 55 9.83 -21.18 -12.91
C PHE A 55 11.26 -21.63 -13.24
N ASN A 56 12.08 -20.70 -13.70
CA ASN A 56 13.51 -20.90 -13.87
C ASN A 56 14.27 -20.26 -12.71
N SER A 57 14.73 -21.08 -11.76
CA SER A 57 15.49 -20.64 -10.59
C SER A 57 16.89 -20.12 -10.90
N SER A 58 17.43 -20.36 -12.10
CA SER A 58 18.74 -19.84 -12.48
C SER A 58 18.66 -18.38 -12.94
N THR A 59 17.53 -18.00 -13.54
CA THR A 59 17.30 -16.66 -14.08
C THR A 59 16.29 -15.86 -13.27
N CYS A 60 15.63 -16.47 -12.29
CA CYS A 60 14.57 -15.86 -11.51
C CYS A 60 13.46 -15.33 -12.42
N THR A 61 12.94 -16.19 -13.28
CA THR A 61 11.89 -15.82 -14.24
C THR A 61 10.75 -16.80 -14.17
N TYR A 62 9.53 -16.27 -14.12
CA TYR A 62 8.32 -17.06 -14.37
C TYR A 62 8.29 -17.52 -15.83
N THR A 63 7.99 -18.79 -16.06
CA THR A 63 7.93 -19.42 -17.39
C THR A 63 6.58 -20.09 -17.65
N GLY A 64 5.62 -19.94 -16.74
CA GLY A 64 4.29 -20.49 -16.90
C GLY A 64 3.49 -19.77 -17.98
N ALA A 65 2.47 -20.45 -18.49
CA ALA A 65 1.54 -19.94 -19.51
C ALA A 65 0.16 -19.62 -18.93
N GLY A 66 0.07 -19.45 -17.60
CA GLY A 66 -1.19 -19.12 -16.93
C GLY A 66 -1.72 -17.77 -17.39
N VAL A 67 -3.04 -17.66 -17.45
CA VAL A 67 -3.76 -16.42 -17.79
C VAL A 67 -4.87 -16.17 -16.79
N ASP A 68 -5.25 -14.90 -16.61
CA ASP A 68 -6.45 -14.53 -15.86
C ASP A 68 -7.75 -14.92 -16.60
N ILE A 69 -8.90 -14.61 -16.01
CA ILE A 69 -10.22 -14.91 -16.59
C ILE A 69 -10.47 -14.20 -17.93
N HIS A 70 -9.67 -13.17 -18.25
CA HIS A 70 -9.75 -12.40 -19.48
C HIS A 70 -8.70 -12.83 -20.52
N GLY A 71 -7.90 -13.86 -20.22
CA GLY A 71 -6.90 -14.40 -21.13
C GLY A 71 -5.60 -13.59 -21.16
N VAL A 72 -5.37 -12.71 -20.17
CA VAL A 72 -4.12 -11.96 -20.04
C VAL A 72 -3.11 -12.78 -19.25
N GLY A 73 -1.89 -12.92 -19.77
CA GLY A 73 -0.84 -13.71 -19.14
C GLY A 73 -0.33 -13.09 -17.83
N TYR A 74 -0.08 -13.94 -16.84
CA TYR A 74 0.51 -13.52 -15.58
C TYR A 74 2.00 -13.19 -15.72
N ASP A 75 2.44 -12.17 -14.99
CA ASP A 75 3.85 -11.82 -14.75
C ASP A 75 4.05 -11.63 -13.24
N PRO A 76 4.10 -12.73 -12.47
CA PRO A 76 4.06 -12.67 -11.01
C PRO A 76 5.35 -12.06 -10.43
N PRO A 77 5.28 -11.45 -9.24
CA PRO A 77 6.41 -10.77 -8.62
C PRO A 77 7.33 -11.80 -7.94
N VAL A 78 8.18 -12.46 -8.74
CA VAL A 78 9.04 -13.59 -8.33
C VAL A 78 10.10 -13.27 -7.28
N ASP A 79 10.33 -11.98 -7.01
CA ASP A 79 11.27 -11.45 -6.02
C ASP A 79 10.56 -10.89 -4.77
N ASN A 80 9.23 -10.99 -4.69
CA ASN A 80 8.45 -10.48 -3.56
C ASN A 80 8.44 -11.47 -2.39
N ILE A 81 8.68 -10.95 -1.18
CA ILE A 81 8.72 -11.74 0.07
C ILE A 81 7.38 -12.42 0.36
N MET A 82 6.26 -11.83 -0.08
CA MET A 82 4.92 -12.38 0.12
C MET A 82 4.52 -13.38 -0.96
N SER A 83 5.40 -13.68 -1.92
CA SER A 83 5.19 -14.74 -2.91
C SER A 83 5.66 -16.09 -2.37
N TYR A 84 5.41 -17.15 -3.14
CA TYR A 84 5.98 -18.49 -2.88
C TYR A 84 7.18 -18.81 -3.78
N PHE A 85 7.68 -17.84 -4.55
CA PHE A 85 8.89 -18.01 -5.32
C PHE A 85 10.11 -18.09 -4.37
N PRO A 86 11.19 -18.79 -4.77
CA PRO A 86 12.35 -18.95 -3.90
C PRO A 86 13.04 -17.62 -3.53
N ASP A 87 13.37 -17.45 -2.25
CA ASP A 87 14.09 -16.28 -1.70
C ASP A 87 15.42 -15.96 -2.42
N GLY A 88 16.02 -16.92 -3.12
CA GLY A 88 17.23 -16.70 -3.90
C GLY A 88 17.08 -15.68 -5.04
N CYS A 89 15.84 -15.30 -5.36
CA CYS A 89 15.51 -14.38 -6.44
C CYS A 89 15.25 -12.94 -5.99
N GLY A 90 15.33 -12.68 -4.69
CA GLY A 90 15.21 -11.34 -4.16
C GLY A 90 14.62 -11.33 -2.76
N GLY A 91 13.77 -10.35 -2.51
CA GLY A 91 13.18 -10.12 -1.20
C GLY A 91 12.73 -8.67 -1.07
N ILE A 92 11.80 -8.26 -1.91
CA ILE A 92 11.23 -6.91 -1.88
C ILE A 92 9.82 -6.89 -1.29
N PHE A 93 9.45 -5.74 -0.75
CA PHE A 93 8.07 -5.33 -0.60
C PHE A 93 7.77 -4.19 -1.56
N THR A 94 6.57 -4.15 -2.13
CA THR A 94 6.11 -3.03 -2.94
C THR A 94 5.80 -1.81 -2.06
N PRO A 95 5.73 -0.60 -2.63
CA PRO A 95 5.30 0.59 -1.88
C PRO A 95 3.98 0.40 -1.09
N GLN A 96 2.92 -0.17 -1.69
CA GLN A 96 1.65 -0.40 -0.97
C GLN A 96 1.78 -1.51 0.09
N GLN A 97 2.66 -2.49 -0.09
CA GLN A 97 2.97 -3.45 0.97
C GLN A 97 3.62 -2.75 2.18
N TYR A 98 4.51 -1.77 1.98
CA TYR A 98 5.02 -0.96 3.09
C TYR A 98 3.91 -0.16 3.79
N VAL A 99 2.95 0.38 3.04
CA VAL A 99 1.78 1.07 3.63
C VAL A 99 1.00 0.14 4.54
N ARG A 100 0.68 -1.06 4.06
CA ARG A 100 -0.11 -2.01 4.82
C ARG A 100 0.65 -2.56 6.02
N ILE A 101 1.97 -2.74 5.90
CA ILE A 101 2.83 -3.03 7.06
C ILE A 101 2.75 -1.92 8.12
N GLN A 102 2.83 -0.65 7.70
CA GLN A 102 2.74 0.48 8.63
C GLN A 102 1.37 0.54 9.31
N GLN A 103 0.28 0.36 8.56
CA GLN A 103 -1.07 0.26 9.12
C GLN A 103 -1.15 -0.88 10.16
N GLY A 104 -0.67 -2.07 9.79
CA GLY A 104 -0.66 -3.22 10.69
C GLY A 104 0.19 -3.01 11.95
N LEU A 105 1.28 -2.23 11.87
CA LEU A 105 2.09 -1.86 13.03
C LEU A 105 1.32 -0.92 13.96
N ILE A 106 0.71 0.13 13.40
CA ILE A 106 -0.06 1.13 14.13
C ILE A 106 -1.24 0.48 14.84
N GLU A 107 -2.00 -0.37 14.15
CA GLU A 107 -3.11 -1.14 14.71
C GLU A 107 -2.67 -1.97 15.92
N ARG A 108 -1.53 -2.64 15.80
CA ARG A 108 -1.00 -3.50 16.88
C ARG A 108 -0.46 -2.70 18.06
N GLN A 109 0.16 -1.55 17.82
CA GLN A 109 0.61 -0.66 18.89
C GLN A 109 -0.55 0.01 19.62
N GLY A 110 -1.65 0.28 18.93
CA GLY A 110 -2.87 0.88 19.50
C GLY A 110 -3.72 -0.08 20.33
N HIS A 111 -3.49 -1.39 20.24
CA HIS A 111 -4.31 -2.40 20.91
C HIS A 111 -3.56 -3.14 22.02
N SER A 112 -3.97 -2.93 23.27
CA SER A 112 -3.57 -3.79 24.41
C SER A 112 -4.43 -5.05 24.54
N ALA A 113 -5.55 -5.11 23.80
CA ALA A 113 -6.43 -6.26 23.65
C ALA A 113 -7.08 -6.25 22.26
N TYR A 114 -7.23 -7.43 21.66
CA TYR A 114 -7.95 -7.57 20.39
C TYR A 114 -9.44 -7.73 20.69
N SER A 115 -10.23 -6.73 20.26
CA SER A 115 -11.68 -6.87 20.13
C SER A 115 -11.95 -7.42 18.75
N LEU A 116 -12.55 -8.61 18.64
CA LEU A 116 -12.97 -9.19 17.35
C LEU A 116 -14.19 -8.47 16.73
N ASN A 117 -14.55 -7.30 17.24
CA ASN A 117 -15.55 -6.44 16.62
C ASN A 117 -14.93 -5.68 15.46
N ALA A 118 -15.69 -5.51 14.37
CA ALA A 118 -15.24 -4.74 13.21
C ALA A 118 -14.77 -3.33 13.62
N LEU A 119 -13.76 -2.82 12.93
CA LEU A 119 -13.27 -1.44 13.07
C LEU A 119 -14.45 -0.45 12.94
N PRO A 120 -14.44 0.68 13.67
CA PRO A 120 -15.53 1.64 13.63
C PRO A 120 -15.81 2.12 12.20
N ALA A 121 -17.10 2.16 11.83
CA ALA A 121 -17.58 2.30 10.45
C ALA A 121 -17.26 3.64 9.73
N SER A 122 -16.68 4.61 10.44
CA SER A 122 -16.23 5.87 9.86
C SER A 122 -15.21 6.53 10.78
N VAL A 123 -14.13 7.03 10.19
CA VAL A 123 -13.08 7.82 10.86
C VAL A 123 -13.06 9.17 10.18
N ASN A 124 -13.16 10.24 10.95
CA ASN A 124 -13.18 11.59 10.40
C ASN A 124 -11.85 11.90 9.71
N VAL A 125 -11.92 12.56 8.55
CA VAL A 125 -10.72 12.94 7.81
C VAL A 125 -9.98 14.10 8.50
N PRO A 126 -8.64 14.10 8.50
CA PRO A 126 -7.87 15.24 8.98
C PRO A 126 -8.10 16.45 8.08
N THR A 127 -7.97 17.65 8.63
CA THR A 127 -8.19 18.91 7.88
C THR A 127 -7.07 19.90 8.12
N GLY A 128 -6.95 20.92 7.28
CA GLY A 128 -5.97 21.99 7.47
C GLY A 128 -4.55 21.50 7.34
N LEU A 129 -4.30 20.50 6.50
CA LEU A 129 -2.94 20.05 6.19
C LEU A 129 -2.17 21.22 5.58
N SER A 130 -1.00 21.49 6.13
CA SER A 130 -0.03 22.45 5.62
C SER A 130 1.35 21.79 5.50
N ALA A 131 2.14 22.28 4.54
CA ALA A 131 3.49 21.83 4.26
C ALA A 131 4.41 23.06 4.20
N THR A 132 5.54 23.03 4.91
CA THR A 132 6.50 24.14 4.96
C THR A 132 7.92 23.60 4.85
N TRP A 133 8.72 24.17 3.95
CA TRP A 133 10.15 23.87 3.88
C TRP A 133 10.85 24.17 5.21
N ASN A 134 11.58 23.20 5.73
CA ASN A 134 12.49 23.32 6.86
C ASN A 134 13.91 23.03 6.35
N GLY A 135 14.68 24.07 6.04
CA GLY A 135 15.95 23.90 5.32
C GLY A 135 15.77 23.57 3.83
N SER A 136 16.78 22.93 3.24
CA SER A 136 16.84 22.70 1.78
C SER A 136 16.30 21.34 1.33
N SER A 137 16.14 20.40 2.26
CA SER A 137 15.85 18.99 1.98
C SER A 137 14.86 18.37 2.96
N GLU A 138 14.14 19.20 3.74
CA GLU A 138 13.11 18.72 4.66
C GLU A 138 11.84 19.57 4.54
N VAL A 139 10.69 18.94 4.72
CA VAL A 139 9.38 19.60 4.75
C VAL A 139 8.63 19.18 5.99
N ASP A 140 8.23 20.15 6.80
CA ASP A 140 7.39 19.93 7.95
C ASP A 140 5.91 19.96 7.54
N LEU A 141 5.18 18.93 7.92
CA LEU A 141 3.74 18.78 7.73
C LEU A 141 3.02 18.94 9.06
N THR A 142 1.92 19.68 9.06
CA THR A 142 0.99 19.76 10.21
C THR A 142 -0.46 19.71 9.76
N TRP A 143 -1.34 19.10 10.54
CA TRP A 143 -2.78 19.01 10.28
C TRP A 143 -3.60 19.05 11.57
N THR A 144 -4.91 19.22 11.42
CA THR A 144 -5.90 19.06 12.50
C THR A 144 -6.45 17.64 12.48
N ASP A 145 -6.33 16.97 13.61
CA ASP A 145 -7.00 15.71 13.89
C ASP A 145 -8.48 15.96 14.21
N ASN A 146 -9.37 15.27 13.48
CA ASN A 146 -10.82 15.33 13.68
C ASN A 146 -11.42 14.00 14.16
N ALA A 147 -10.59 12.97 14.35
CA ALA A 147 -10.99 11.61 14.66
C ALA A 147 -10.70 11.28 16.13
N GLY A 148 -11.72 10.90 16.90
CA GLY A 148 -11.52 10.39 18.27
C GLY A 148 -11.19 8.89 18.32
N ASN A 149 -11.07 8.27 17.16
CA ASN A 149 -10.95 6.83 16.96
C ASN A 149 -9.99 6.50 15.81
N ASP A 150 -9.09 7.42 15.46
CA ASP A 150 -8.00 7.08 14.55
C ASP A 150 -7.11 6.02 15.20
N LEU A 151 -6.40 5.26 14.38
CA LEU A 151 -5.29 4.46 14.89
C LEU A 151 -3.95 5.19 14.68
N GLY A 152 -3.95 6.23 13.88
CA GLY A 152 -2.80 7.03 13.49
C GLY A 152 -3.05 7.60 12.10
N TYR A 153 -2.03 8.20 11.51
CA TYR A 153 -2.12 8.82 10.18
C TYR A 153 -1.08 8.30 9.22
N LEU A 154 -1.46 8.15 7.96
CA LEU A 154 -0.56 7.84 6.85
C LEU A 154 -0.37 9.09 5.98
N ILE A 155 0.88 9.32 5.58
CA ILE A 155 1.32 10.45 4.77
C ILE A 155 1.64 9.95 3.37
N GLU A 156 1.03 10.59 2.36
CA GLU A 156 1.32 10.34 0.96
C GLU A 156 1.89 11.60 0.30
N ARG A 157 2.88 11.40 -0.57
CA ARG A 157 3.55 12.42 -1.37
C ARG A 157 3.34 12.14 -2.85
N SER A 158 3.08 13.19 -3.63
CA SER A 158 3.21 13.17 -5.08
C SER A 158 4.33 14.13 -5.49
N GLU A 159 5.09 13.70 -6.49
CA GLU A 159 6.11 14.51 -7.17
C GLU A 159 5.65 14.95 -8.56
N THR A 160 4.41 14.61 -8.94
CA THR A 160 3.91 14.79 -10.31
C THR A 160 2.81 15.82 -10.43
N SER A 161 1.81 15.77 -9.54
CA SER A 161 0.71 16.73 -9.54
C SER A 161 -0.06 16.72 -8.22
N ALA A 162 -0.89 17.75 -8.02
CA ALA A 162 -1.84 17.84 -6.91
C ALA A 162 -3.01 16.84 -7.00
N SER A 163 -3.14 16.09 -8.10
CA SER A 163 -4.32 15.23 -8.38
C SER A 163 -4.00 13.76 -8.64
N SER A 164 -2.73 13.42 -8.83
CA SER A 164 -2.28 12.08 -9.23
C SER A 164 -0.87 11.81 -8.72
N GLY A 165 -0.43 10.56 -8.79
CA GLY A 165 0.94 10.15 -8.48
C GLY A 165 1.30 10.18 -7.00
N PHE A 166 0.29 10.25 -6.12
CA PHE A 166 0.49 10.08 -4.69
C PHE A 166 0.92 8.66 -4.39
N GLN A 167 2.05 8.55 -3.70
CA GLN A 167 2.55 7.32 -3.12
C GLN A 167 2.74 7.57 -1.63
N ALA A 168 2.48 6.57 -0.81
CA ALA A 168 2.82 6.68 0.60
C ALA A 168 4.32 6.75 0.78
N LEU A 169 4.75 7.58 1.73
CA LEU A 169 6.16 7.67 2.08
C LEU A 169 6.56 6.45 2.90
N VAL A 170 7.78 5.96 2.65
CA VAL A 170 8.38 4.94 3.49
C VAL A 170 8.61 5.58 4.87
N PHE A 171 7.98 5.03 5.91
CA PHE A 171 7.90 5.59 7.27
C PHE A 171 7.07 6.88 7.43
N GLY A 172 6.32 7.27 6.39
CA GLY A 172 5.36 8.37 6.44
C GLY A 172 4.12 8.03 7.24
N ALA A 173 4.26 7.87 8.55
CA ALA A 173 3.15 7.58 9.44
C ALA A 173 3.31 8.17 10.84
N THR A 174 2.19 8.32 11.54
CA THR A 174 2.14 8.72 12.94
C THR A 174 1.29 7.74 13.76
N ALA A 175 1.54 7.68 15.06
CA ALA A 175 0.67 6.98 16.01
C ALA A 175 -0.65 7.75 16.22
N THR A 176 -1.54 7.19 17.04
CA THR A 176 -2.84 7.78 17.38
C THR A 176 -2.73 9.23 17.86
N ASN A 177 -3.63 10.09 17.41
CA ASN A 177 -3.63 11.55 17.64
C ASN A 177 -2.38 12.30 17.11
N GLY A 178 -1.61 11.71 16.20
CA GLY A 178 -0.50 12.42 15.55
C GLY A 178 -1.01 13.57 14.68
N THR A 179 -0.41 14.75 14.80
CA THR A 179 -0.82 15.97 14.08
C THR A 179 0.31 16.64 13.28
N SER A 180 1.48 16.01 13.24
CA SER A 180 2.65 16.53 12.54
C SER A 180 3.59 15.42 12.11
N TRP A 181 4.33 15.65 11.02
CA TRP A 181 5.38 14.75 10.52
C TRP A 181 6.38 15.54 9.67
N THR A 182 7.62 15.08 9.56
CA THR A 182 8.67 15.72 8.75
C THR A 182 9.09 14.77 7.65
N ASP A 183 9.01 15.21 6.40
CA ASP A 183 9.60 14.52 5.24
C ASP A 183 11.04 14.98 5.09
N ASP A 184 11.98 14.04 5.07
CA ASP A 184 13.41 14.29 4.92
C ASP A 184 13.94 13.76 3.58
N ASP A 185 15.25 13.96 3.33
CA ASP A 185 15.95 13.53 2.11
C ASP A 185 15.31 14.03 0.79
N LEU A 186 14.74 15.24 0.81
CA LEU A 186 14.11 15.86 -0.35
C LEU A 186 15.11 16.50 -1.31
N THR A 187 14.75 16.50 -2.61
CA THR A 187 15.52 17.23 -3.62
C THR A 187 15.18 18.72 -3.54
N PRO A 188 16.16 19.62 -3.30
CA PRO A 188 15.91 21.05 -3.22
C PRO A 188 15.29 21.61 -4.51
N ASN A 189 14.45 22.65 -4.38
CA ASN A 189 13.76 23.30 -5.51
C ASN A 189 12.82 22.38 -6.32
N THR A 190 12.30 21.32 -5.69
CA THR A 190 11.29 20.43 -6.28
C THR A 190 9.94 20.71 -5.65
N THR A 191 8.88 20.75 -6.45
CA THR A 191 7.52 20.89 -5.91
C THR A 191 7.01 19.55 -5.44
N TYR A 192 6.51 19.51 -4.21
CA TYR A 192 5.90 18.31 -3.63
C TYR A 192 4.45 18.59 -3.23
N TRP A 193 3.60 17.58 -3.39
CA TRP A 193 2.22 17.60 -2.94
C TRP A 193 2.00 16.54 -1.88
N TYR A 194 1.35 16.91 -0.78
CA TYR A 194 1.09 16.01 0.33
C TYR A 194 -0.39 15.86 0.60
N ARG A 195 -0.80 14.68 1.02
CA ARG A 195 -2.11 14.41 1.62
C ARG A 195 -1.98 13.43 2.76
N VAL A 196 -2.87 13.52 3.73
CA VAL A 196 -2.86 12.69 4.93
C VAL A 196 -4.22 12.03 5.09
N ARG A 197 -4.23 10.78 5.56
CA ARG A 197 -5.47 10.06 5.90
C ARG A 197 -5.33 9.28 7.21
N PRO A 198 -6.42 9.00 7.93
CA PRO A 198 -6.36 8.09 9.07
C PRO A 198 -5.97 6.68 8.59
N ALA A 199 -5.16 5.97 9.38
CA ALA A 199 -4.67 4.62 9.05
C ALA A 199 -5.82 3.60 8.90
N ASN A 200 -6.85 3.74 9.73
CA ASN A 200 -8.10 2.97 9.71
C ASN A 200 -9.24 3.69 8.95
N GLY A 201 -8.93 4.76 8.21
CA GLY A 201 -9.87 5.42 7.30
C GLY A 201 -9.97 4.67 5.96
N SER A 202 -11.05 4.90 5.21
CA SER A 202 -11.17 4.35 3.86
C SER A 202 -10.07 4.90 2.93
N CYS A 203 -9.74 4.18 1.85
CA CYS A 203 -8.77 4.64 0.85
C CYS A 203 -9.17 5.92 0.10
N ALA A 204 -10.36 6.48 0.34
CA ALA A 204 -10.81 7.76 -0.22
C ALA A 204 -10.81 8.92 0.80
N SER A 205 -10.49 8.63 2.08
CA SER A 205 -10.66 9.54 3.21
C SER A 205 -9.40 10.41 3.46
N TYR A 206 -9.11 11.36 2.56
CA TYR A 206 -7.94 12.24 2.66
C TYR A 206 -8.25 13.65 3.18
N SER A 207 -7.23 14.31 3.73
CA SER A 207 -7.18 15.76 3.94
C SER A 207 -7.25 16.55 2.64
N ASN A 208 -7.24 17.88 2.76
CA ASN A 208 -6.82 18.73 1.66
C ASN A 208 -5.40 18.37 1.20
N VAL A 209 -5.08 18.63 -0.06
CA VAL A 209 -3.72 18.54 -0.58
C VAL A 209 -2.95 19.80 -0.16
N ALA A 210 -1.77 19.63 0.43
CA ALA A 210 -0.82 20.69 0.70
C ALA A 210 0.28 20.69 -0.37
N THR A 211 0.85 21.86 -0.68
CA THR A 211 1.90 22.04 -1.69
C THR A 211 3.06 22.83 -1.09
N VAL A 212 4.28 22.54 -1.54
CA VAL A 212 5.51 23.21 -1.09
C VAL A 212 6.52 23.31 -2.21
#